data_AF-A0A957ZIN3-F1
#
_entry.id   AF-A0A957ZIN3-F1
#
_cell.length_a   1.000
_cell.length_b   1.000
_cell.length_c   1.000
_cell.angle_alpha   90.00
_cell.angle_beta   90.00
_cell.angle_gamma   90.00
#
_symmetry.space_group_name_H-M   'P 1'
#
loop_
_entity.id
_entity.type
_entity.pdbx_description
1 polymer ?
#
loop_
_entity_poly.entity_id
_entity_poly.type
_entity_poly.pdbx_seq_one_letter_code
_entity_poly.pdbx_strand_id
1 'polypeptide(L)'
;FHSQSASMGAITPPPIIVRVHSAPAVLDDGDEMDFTMWLGPLPIRWLARIEQKSGASFVDRQVSGPFAQWEHLHTFVPLDAERTAVVDQVTARLSDNWFWKFVGINMWLGLPILFAFRGWKTRRMLGRKKSTTPAGTSTHATR
;
A
#
# COMPACT_ATOMS: atom_id res chain seq x y z
N PHE A 1 -0.62 9.22 3.93
CA PHE A 1 -1.58 8.31 3.26
C PHE A 1 -1.06 6.87 3.27
N HIS A 2 0.10 6.60 2.64
CA HIS A 2 0.66 5.25 2.58
C HIS A 2 1.08 4.67 3.95
N SER A 3 1.36 5.52 4.94
CA SER A 3 1.57 5.11 6.33
C SER A 3 0.29 4.73 7.09
N GLN A 4 -0.91 4.98 6.54
CA GLN A 4 -2.16 4.62 7.22
C GLN A 4 -2.54 3.19 6.84
N SER A 5 -2.64 2.29 7.81
CA SER A 5 -2.96 0.87 7.58
C SER A 5 -4.32 0.69 6.87
N ALA A 6 -5.29 1.55 7.21
CA ALA A 6 -6.61 1.59 6.57
C ALA A 6 -6.55 1.88 5.04
N SER A 7 -5.47 2.48 4.54
CA SER A 7 -5.29 2.74 3.11
C SER A 7 -5.12 1.48 2.29
N MET A 8 -4.60 0.38 2.88
CA MET A 8 -4.28 -0.84 2.15
C MET A 8 -5.50 -1.41 1.41
N GLY A 9 -6.61 -1.64 2.11
CA GLY A 9 -7.83 -2.16 1.49
C GLY A 9 -8.42 -1.21 0.45
N ALA A 10 -8.28 0.11 0.65
CA ALA A 10 -8.82 1.11 -0.26
C ALA A 10 -8.14 1.15 -1.63
N ILE A 11 -6.88 0.73 -1.71
CA ILE A 11 -6.04 0.78 -2.92
C ILE A 11 -5.75 -0.61 -3.51
N THR A 12 -6.38 -1.66 -2.97
CA THR A 12 -6.38 -3.00 -3.54
C THR A 12 -7.47 -3.13 -4.62
N PRO A 13 -7.15 -3.68 -5.82
CA PRO A 13 -8.14 -3.84 -6.88
C PRO A 13 -9.20 -4.90 -6.55
N PRO A 14 -10.49 -4.65 -6.82
CA PRO A 14 -11.49 -5.71 -6.90
C PRO A 14 -11.08 -6.74 -7.97
N PRO A 15 -11.33 -8.05 -7.77
CA PRO A 15 -12.10 -8.68 -6.69
C PRO A 15 -11.27 -9.05 -5.44
N ILE A 16 -10.02 -8.60 -5.33
CA ILE A 16 -9.17 -8.93 -4.19
C ILE A 16 -9.72 -8.21 -2.95
N ILE A 17 -10.01 -8.99 -1.90
CA ILE A 17 -10.48 -8.46 -0.63
C ILE A 17 -9.33 -8.51 0.36
N VAL A 18 -9.13 -7.44 1.12
CA VAL A 18 -8.14 -7.41 2.20
C VAL A 18 -8.86 -7.10 3.51
N ARG A 19 -8.60 -7.92 4.52
CA ARG A 19 -9.02 -7.67 5.91
C ARG A 19 -7.79 -7.56 6.77
N VAL A 20 -7.59 -6.38 7.36
CA VAL A 20 -6.59 -6.18 8.41
C VAL A 20 -7.18 -6.69 9.71
N HIS A 21 -6.43 -7.52 10.43
CA HIS A 21 -6.83 -8.05 11.73
C HIS A 21 -6.13 -7.31 12.86
N SER A 22 -4.84 -6.99 12.67
CA SER A 22 -4.08 -6.19 13.62
C SER A 22 -3.07 -5.33 12.87
N ALA A 23 -3.06 -4.03 13.17
CA ALA A 23 -2.05 -3.08 12.75
C ALA A 23 -2.23 -1.78 13.53
N PRO A 24 -1.16 -1.04 13.82
CA PRO A 24 -1.26 0.35 14.21
C PRO A 24 -2.03 1.18 13.16
N ALA A 25 -2.73 2.22 13.60
CA ALA A 25 -3.49 3.10 12.69
C ALA A 25 -2.56 3.84 11.73
N VAL A 26 -1.40 4.26 12.24
CA VAL A 26 -0.28 4.81 11.48
C VAL A 26 0.90 3.89 11.71
N LEU A 27 1.42 3.33 10.62
CA LEU A 27 2.53 2.39 10.62
C LEU A 27 3.87 3.12 10.79
N ASP A 28 4.73 2.59 11.65
CA ASP A 28 6.09 3.04 11.92
C ASP A 28 7.14 1.93 11.78
N ASP A 29 8.42 2.29 11.90
CA ASP A 29 9.51 1.32 11.79
C ASP A 29 9.40 0.22 12.85
N GLY A 30 9.49 -1.03 12.42
CA GLY A 30 9.31 -2.21 13.27
C GLY A 30 7.86 -2.67 13.45
N ASP A 31 6.87 -1.85 13.06
CA ASP A 31 5.47 -2.23 13.19
C ASP A 31 5.09 -3.40 12.29
N GLU A 32 4.17 -4.22 12.77
CA GLU A 32 3.62 -5.34 12.02
C GLU A 32 2.18 -5.07 11.59
N MET A 33 1.87 -5.54 10.38
CA MET A 33 0.54 -5.52 9.81
C MET A 33 0.13 -6.95 9.47
N ASP A 34 -0.86 -7.43 10.20
CA ASP A 34 -1.41 -8.77 10.10
C ASP A 34 -2.75 -8.75 9.36
N PHE A 35 -2.80 -9.37 8.19
CA PHE A 35 -3.96 -9.31 7.31
C PHE A 35 -4.25 -10.63 6.60
N THR A 36 -5.47 -10.76 6.10
CA THR A 36 -5.83 -11.81 5.14
C THR A 36 -6.19 -11.16 3.82
N MET A 37 -5.65 -11.71 2.74
CA MET A 37 -5.99 -11.35 1.37
C MET A 37 -6.76 -12.52 0.74
N TRP A 38 -7.90 -12.23 0.15
CA TRP A 38 -8.70 -13.22 -0.59
C TRP A 38 -8.48 -13.06 -2.08
N LEU A 39 -7.96 -14.12 -2.70
CA LEU A 39 -7.92 -14.27 -4.16
C LEU A 39 -9.07 -15.19 -4.56
N GLY A 40 -10.25 -14.61 -4.78
CA GLY A 40 -11.48 -15.38 -4.89
C GLY A 40 -11.78 -16.13 -3.58
N PRO A 41 -12.07 -17.45 -3.60
CA PRO A 41 -12.37 -18.20 -2.39
C PRO A 41 -11.13 -18.53 -1.54
N LEU A 42 -9.91 -18.29 -2.03
CA LEU A 42 -8.68 -18.65 -1.35
C LEU A 42 -8.25 -17.57 -0.33
N PRO A 43 -8.27 -17.84 0.99
CA PRO A 43 -7.71 -16.94 1.99
C PRO A 43 -6.19 -17.12 2.10
N ILE A 44 -5.44 -16.01 2.00
CA ILE A 44 -3.99 -15.97 2.19
C ILE A 44 -3.71 -15.14 3.44
N ARG A 45 -3.20 -15.79 4.49
CA ARG A 45 -2.71 -15.10 5.70
C ARG A 45 -1.36 -14.46 5.38
N TRP A 46 -1.19 -13.21 5.76
CA TRP A 46 0.05 -12.47 5.54
C TRP A 46 0.36 -11.60 6.76
N LEU A 47 1.57 -11.78 7.29
CA LEU A 47 2.17 -10.90 8.28
C LEU A 47 3.33 -10.13 7.63
N ALA A 48 3.20 -8.82 7.56
CA ALA A 48 4.24 -7.93 7.02
C ALA A 48 4.80 -7.06 8.14
N ARG A 49 6.11 -6.79 8.11
CA ARG A 49 6.79 -5.86 9.00
C ARG A 49 7.25 -4.65 8.20
N ILE A 50 7.07 -3.46 8.77
CA ILE A 50 7.59 -2.22 8.23
C ILE A 50 9.03 -2.05 8.70
N GLU A 51 9.93 -1.81 7.77
CA GLU A 51 11.36 -1.68 8.04
C GLU A 51 11.96 -0.52 7.24
N GLN A 52 13.09 0.00 7.72
CA GLN A 52 13.85 1.07 7.07
C GLN A 52 12.98 2.30 6.74
N LYS A 53 12.01 2.61 7.60
CA LYS A 53 11.12 3.74 7.38
C LYS A 53 11.88 5.06 7.57
N SER A 54 11.76 5.92 6.57
CA SER A 54 12.27 7.28 6.57
C SER A 54 11.13 8.26 6.24
N GLY A 55 11.42 9.56 6.22
CA GLY A 55 10.46 10.56 5.77
C GLY A 55 10.03 10.41 4.30
N ALA A 56 10.81 9.67 3.49
CA ALA A 56 10.61 9.55 2.04
C ALA A 56 10.51 8.10 1.55
N SER A 57 10.64 7.10 2.41
CA SER A 57 10.59 5.70 2.01
C SER A 57 10.23 4.77 3.16
N PHE A 58 9.80 3.55 2.84
CA PHE A 58 9.76 2.44 3.79
C PHE A 58 9.72 1.12 3.03
N VAL A 59 10.11 0.04 3.70
CA VAL A 59 10.01 -1.32 3.20
C VAL A 59 8.89 -2.04 3.92
N ASP A 60 7.99 -2.70 3.20
CA ASP A 60 7.18 -3.78 3.77
C ASP A 60 7.83 -5.13 3.45
N ARG A 61 8.22 -5.87 4.48
CA ARG A 61 8.86 -7.17 4.37
C ARG A 61 7.91 -8.25 4.89
N GLN A 62 7.77 -9.33 4.14
CA GLN A 62 6.98 -10.47 4.59
C GLN A 62 7.72 -11.19 5.73
N VAL A 63 7.05 -11.32 6.88
CA VAL A 63 7.44 -12.21 7.99
C VAL A 63 6.88 -13.61 7.74
N SER A 64 5.60 -13.70 7.35
CA SER A 64 4.98 -14.95 6.88
C SER A 64 3.95 -14.66 5.78
N GLY A 65 3.84 -15.55 4.80
CA GLY A 65 2.97 -15.34 3.64
C GLY A 65 3.24 -16.33 2.51
N PRO A 66 2.71 -16.07 1.30
CA PRO A 66 2.73 -17.02 0.18
C PRO A 66 4.09 -17.11 -0.52
N PHE A 67 5.01 -16.16 -0.28
CA PHE A 67 6.34 -16.17 -0.86
C PHE A 67 7.35 -16.81 0.08
N ALA A 68 8.50 -17.24 -0.43
CA ALA A 68 9.62 -17.57 0.44
C ALA A 68 10.28 -16.29 0.99
N GLN A 69 10.34 -15.25 0.17
CA GLN A 69 10.77 -13.90 0.54
C GLN A 69 9.94 -12.90 -0.24
N TRP A 70 9.56 -11.81 0.41
CA TRP A 70 8.92 -10.68 -0.23
C TRP A 70 9.38 -9.41 0.46
N GLU A 71 9.79 -8.45 -0.36
CA GLU A 71 10.21 -7.13 0.03
C GLU A 71 9.64 -6.14 -0.96
N HIS A 72 8.97 -5.12 -0.44
CA HIS A 72 8.38 -4.08 -1.24
C HIS A 72 8.79 -2.72 -0.69
N LEU A 73 9.69 -2.07 -1.43
CA LEU A 73 10.20 -0.76 -1.13
C LEU A 73 9.29 0.30 -1.76
N HIS A 74 8.77 1.17 -0.91
CA HIS A 74 8.03 2.36 -1.29
C HIS A 74 8.97 3.55 -1.21
N THR A 75 9.05 4.35 -2.27
CA THR A 75 9.80 5.61 -2.29
C THR A 75 8.89 6.74 -2.74
N PHE A 76 8.93 7.86 -2.02
CA PHE A 76 8.13 9.06 -2.25
C PHE A 76 9.05 10.20 -2.66
N VAL A 77 9.02 10.55 -3.95
CA VAL A 77 9.88 11.61 -4.51
C VAL A 77 9.01 12.84 -4.79
N PRO A 78 9.26 13.99 -4.12
CA PRO A 78 8.56 15.23 -4.46
C PRO A 78 8.95 15.65 -5.88
N LEU A 79 7.96 15.88 -6.74
CA LEU A 79 8.17 16.43 -8.08
C LEU A 79 8.02 17.96 -8.07
N ASP A 80 7.09 18.45 -7.24
CA ASP A 80 6.89 19.87 -6.91
C ASP A 80 6.05 19.99 -5.62
N ALA A 81 5.57 21.19 -5.30
CA ALA A 81 4.77 21.47 -4.11
C ALA A 81 3.44 20.68 -4.03
N GLU A 82 2.95 20.17 -5.15
CA GLU A 82 1.62 19.57 -5.28
C GLU A 82 1.62 18.11 -5.72
N ARG A 83 2.74 17.62 -6.25
CA ARG A 83 2.88 16.30 -6.85
C ARG A 83 4.02 15.52 -6.21
N THR A 84 3.75 14.24 -5.97
CA THR A 84 4.73 13.26 -5.47
C THR A 84 4.70 12.05 -6.38
N ALA A 85 5.86 11.64 -6.88
CA ALA A 85 6.02 10.33 -7.51
C ALA A 85 6.10 9.27 -6.41
N VAL A 86 5.30 8.21 -6.56
CA VAL A 86 5.38 7.00 -5.74
C VAL A 86 6.06 5.96 -6.61
N VAL A 87 7.22 5.49 -6.15
CA VAL A 87 8.03 4.47 -6.84
C VAL A 87 8.01 3.22 -5.96
N ASP A 88 7.45 2.16 -6.52
CA ASP A 88 7.31 0.86 -5.87
C ASP A 88 8.32 -0.12 -6.50
N GLN A 89 9.19 -0.72 -5.68
CA GLN A 89 10.10 -1.78 -6.10
C GLN A 89 9.81 -3.05 -5.30
N VAL A 90 9.38 -4.10 -5.99
CA VAL A 90 9.12 -5.41 -5.39
C VAL A 90 10.26 -6.37 -5.73
N THR A 91 10.83 -6.99 -4.70
CA THR A 91 11.75 -8.12 -4.82
C THR A 91 11.14 -9.31 -4.10
N ALA A 92 11.02 -10.45 -4.79
CA ALA A 92 10.44 -11.65 -4.19
C ALA A 92 11.16 -12.92 -4.63
N ARG A 93 11.15 -13.91 -3.73
CA ARG A 93 11.51 -15.30 -4.03
C ARG A 93 10.26 -16.15 -3.89
N LEU A 94 9.95 -16.92 -4.94
CA LEU A 94 8.83 -17.85 -4.90
C LEU A 94 9.05 -18.93 -3.84
N SER A 95 7.95 -19.44 -3.29
CA SER A 95 7.98 -20.56 -2.36
C SER A 95 8.53 -21.83 -3.02
N ASP A 96 9.22 -22.66 -2.22
CA ASP A 96 9.66 -24.00 -2.64
C ASP A 96 8.52 -25.02 -2.59
N ASN A 97 7.44 -24.71 -1.86
CA ASN A 97 6.20 -25.49 -1.86
C ASN A 97 5.42 -25.27 -3.16
N TRP A 98 5.05 -26.33 -3.86
CA TRP A 98 4.43 -26.25 -5.19
C TRP A 98 3.12 -25.43 -5.22
N PHE A 99 2.28 -25.56 -4.19
CA PHE A 99 1.00 -24.86 -4.11
C PHE A 99 1.25 -23.36 -3.97
N TRP A 100 2.10 -22.96 -3.01
CA TRP A 100 2.45 -21.56 -2.80
C TRP A 100 3.27 -20.97 -3.96
N LYS A 101 4.09 -21.78 -4.64
CA LYS A 101 4.80 -21.39 -5.85
C LYS A 101 3.82 -21.03 -6.96
N PHE A 102 2.79 -21.85 -7.18
CA PHE A 102 1.76 -21.56 -8.17
C PHE A 102 0.99 -20.27 -7.81
N VAL A 103 0.57 -20.12 -6.56
CA VAL A 103 -0.08 -18.89 -6.07
C VAL A 103 0.82 -17.67 -6.30
N GLY A 104 2.09 -17.74 -5.90
CA GLY A 104 3.07 -16.68 -6.07
C GLY A 104 3.32 -16.27 -7.52
N ILE A 105 3.37 -17.24 -8.46
CA ILE A 105 3.51 -16.95 -9.89
C ILE A 105 2.31 -16.15 -10.41
N ASN A 106 1.09 -16.57 -10.08
CA ASN A 106 -0.12 -15.86 -10.51
C ASN A 106 -0.19 -14.44 -9.92
N MET A 107 0.20 -14.29 -8.66
CA MET A 107 0.30 -12.98 -8.01
C MET A 107 1.35 -12.09 -8.69
N TRP A 108 2.51 -12.64 -9.03
CA TRP A 108 3.59 -11.91 -9.71
C TRP A 108 3.15 -11.39 -11.08
N LEU A 109 2.48 -12.22 -11.87
CA LEU A 109 1.91 -11.83 -13.17
C LEU A 109 0.82 -10.75 -13.03
N GLY A 110 0.13 -10.70 -11.89
CA GLY A 110 -0.91 -9.70 -11.61
C GLY A 110 -0.39 -8.34 -11.14
N LEU A 111 0.90 -8.22 -10.78
CA LEU A 111 1.46 -6.97 -10.23
C LEU A 111 1.26 -5.74 -11.12
N PRO A 112 1.47 -5.78 -12.45
CA PRO A 112 1.25 -4.61 -13.30
C PRO A 112 -0.18 -4.05 -13.21
N ILE A 113 -1.18 -4.94 -13.16
CA ILE A 113 -2.59 -4.56 -13.03
C ILE A 113 -2.84 -3.96 -11.64
N LEU A 114 -2.30 -4.58 -10.59
CA LEU A 114 -2.42 -4.11 -9.22
C LEU A 114 -1.84 -2.71 -9.04
N PHE A 115 -0.63 -2.46 -9.55
CA PHE A 115 0.01 -1.14 -9.44
C PHE A 115 -0.67 -0.09 -10.32
N ALA A 116 -1.16 -0.45 -11.51
CA ALA A 116 -1.97 0.47 -12.33
C ALA A 116 -3.24 0.93 -11.59
N PHE A 117 -3.97 -0.01 -11.00
CA PHE A 117 -5.15 0.30 -10.19
C PHE A 117 -4.80 1.14 -8.96
N ARG A 118 -3.79 0.72 -8.20
CA ARG A 118 -3.32 1.41 -6.98
C ARG A 118 -2.97 2.86 -7.29
N GLY A 119 -2.21 3.11 -8.35
CA GLY A 119 -1.88 4.46 -8.80
C GLY A 119 -3.11 5.30 -9.16
N TRP A 120 -4.04 4.75 -9.96
CA TRP A 120 -5.29 5.43 -10.31
C TRP A 120 -6.12 5.76 -9.07
N LYS A 121 -6.30 4.79 -8.17
CA LYS A 121 -7.15 4.90 -6.99
C LYS A 121 -6.60 5.91 -5.99
N THR A 122 -5.29 5.86 -5.72
CA THR A 122 -4.59 6.83 -4.85
C THR A 122 -4.74 8.26 -5.40
N ARG A 123 -4.50 8.49 -6.70
CA ARG A 123 -4.70 9.81 -7.33
C ARG A 123 -6.14 10.32 -7.16
N ARG A 124 -7.13 9.46 -7.38
CA ARG A 124 -8.56 9.81 -7.23
C ARG A 124 -8.90 10.17 -5.78
N MET A 125 -8.37 9.45 -4.80
CA MET A 125 -8.64 9.71 -3.38
C MET A 125 -7.99 10.99 -2.87
N LEU A 126 -6.75 11.26 -3.29
CA LEU A 126 -6.02 12.47 -2.89
C LEU A 126 -6.54 13.72 -3.63
N GLY A 127 -6.91 13.59 -4.91
CA GLY A 127 -7.52 14.68 -5.68
C GLY A 127 -8.84 15.17 -5.07
N ARG A 128 -9.69 14.24 -4.59
CA ARG A 128 -10.95 14.58 -3.90
C ARG A 128 -10.74 15.29 -2.55
N LYS A 129 -9.62 15.05 -1.86
CA LYS A 129 -9.31 15.74 -0.59
C LYS A 129 -8.88 17.20 -0.82
N LYS A 130 -8.18 17.50 -1.92
CA LYS A 130 -7.78 18.88 -2.25
C LYS A 130 -8.99 19.79 -2.55
N SER A 131 -10.09 19.25 -3.08
CA SER A 131 -11.28 20.04 -3.47
C SER A 131 -12.23 20.43 -2.33
N THR A 132 -11.95 20.05 -1.07
CA THR A 132 -12.87 20.25 0.07
C THR A 132 -12.38 21.30 1.08
N THR A 133 -11.31 22.04 0.81
CA THR A 133 -10.96 23.23 1.61
C THR A 133 -11.76 24.43 1.09
N PRO A 134 -12.71 25.01 1.85
CA PRO A 134 -13.35 26.26 1.45
C PRO A 134 -12.30 27.36 1.52
N ALA A 135 -12.19 28.16 0.46
CA ALA A 135 -11.43 29.40 0.50
C ALA A 135 -12.00 30.29 1.62
N GLY A 136 -11.22 30.48 2.68
CA GLY A 136 -11.57 31.39 3.76
C GLY A 136 -11.79 32.78 3.20
N THR A 137 -13.00 33.29 3.38
CA THR A 137 -13.41 34.65 3.03
C THR A 137 -12.52 35.66 3.72
N SER A 138 -11.67 36.34 2.96
CA SER A 138 -10.99 37.56 3.38
C SER A 138 -12.04 38.66 3.59
N THR A 139 -12.47 38.86 4.83
CA THR A 139 -13.20 40.08 5.20
C THR A 139 -12.18 41.10 5.66
N HIS A 140 -11.78 41.98 4.74
CA HIS A 140 -11.19 43.26 5.08
C HIS A 140 -12.26 44.09 5.80
N ALA A 141 -12.09 44.30 7.10
CA ALA A 141 -12.83 45.32 7.82
C ALA A 141 -11.87 46.46 8.15
N THR A 142 -11.95 47.52 7.35
CA THR A 142 -11.36 48.82 7.63
C THR A 142 -12.21 49.51 8.69
N ARG A 143 -11.62 49.85 9.84
CA ARG A 143 -11.89 51.14 10.50
C ARG A 143 -10.79 51.49 11.49
#